data_AF-A0A4Q6AVF8-F1
#
_entry.id   AF-A0A4Q6AVF8-F1
#
_cell.length_a   1.000
_cell.length_b   1.000
_cell.length_c   1.000
_cell.angle_alpha   90.00
_cell.angle_beta   90.00
_cell.angle_gamma   90.00
#
_symmetry.space_group_name_H-M   'P 1'
#
loop_
_entity.id
_entity.type
_entity.pdbx_description
1 polymer ?
#
loop_
_entity_poly.entity_id
_entity_poly.type
_entity_poly.pdbx_seq_one_letter_code
_entity_poly.pdbx_strand_id
1 'polypeptide(L)'
;MEIEHLTNEVSNILSKADPIMLTQMDSVSLQNRIDRKYILHQSRLPGILQALKDDYYVLEIGEHRIFSYRTVYYDTPDFQFFKDHHNGLTNRIKVRCRQYVETNDTFFEIKRKYQGTRTDKYRKHIDGFFNSLGEEEYSAIKCRYQKHEINDLKLSLKNFFFRITLVSKKLTERATVDFGISFSNDTT
;
A
#
# COMPACT_ATOMS: atom_id res chain seq x y z
N MET A 1 -19.56 1.51 13.30
CA MET A 1 -19.86 0.62 14.44
C MET A 1 -19.09 -0.70 14.36
N GLU A 2 -19.24 -1.51 13.31
CA GLU A 2 -18.50 -2.79 13.21
C GLU A 2 -16.97 -2.61 13.06
N ILE A 3 -16.53 -1.68 12.20
CA ILE A 3 -15.09 -1.47 11.97
C ILE A 3 -14.37 -0.85 13.18
N GLU A 4 -15.03 0.04 13.91
CA GLU A 4 -14.49 0.68 15.10
C GLU A 4 -14.31 -0.33 16.24
N HIS A 5 -15.31 -1.20 16.44
CA HIS A 5 -15.21 -2.31 17.39
C HIS A 5 -14.03 -3.24 17.06
N LEU A 6 -13.91 -3.64 15.79
CA LEU A 6 -12.79 -4.46 15.34
C LEU A 6 -11.44 -3.77 15.56
N THR A 7 -11.31 -2.49 15.22
CA THR A 7 -10.07 -1.72 15.43
C THR A 7 -9.69 -1.66 16.91
N ASN A 8 -10.65 -1.48 17.81
CA ASN A 8 -10.40 -1.47 19.26
C ASN A 8 -9.95 -2.84 19.78
N GLU A 9 -10.62 -3.92 19.36
CA GLU A 9 -10.24 -5.28 19.72
C GLU A 9 -8.82 -5.62 19.24
N VAL A 10 -8.53 -5.31 17.98
CA VAL A 10 -7.20 -5.47 17.38
C VAL A 10 -6.15 -4.65 18.15
N SER A 11 -6.43 -3.39 18.45
CA SER A 11 -5.51 -2.52 19.20
C SER A 11 -5.15 -3.11 20.57
N ASN A 12 -6.14 -3.65 21.29
CA ASN A 12 -5.95 -4.30 22.59
C ASN A 12 -5.09 -5.58 22.53
N ILE A 13 -5.11 -6.30 21.40
CA ILE A 13 -4.25 -7.46 21.18
C ILE A 13 -2.84 -6.99 20.85
N LEU A 14 -2.74 -6.02 19.93
CA LEU A 14 -1.45 -5.51 19.47
C LEU A 14 -0.67 -4.86 20.60
N SER A 15 -1.31 -4.17 21.55
CA SER A 15 -0.62 -3.53 22.70
C SER A 15 0.14 -4.52 23.60
N LYS A 16 -0.18 -5.81 23.52
CA LYS A 16 0.48 -6.89 24.27
C LYS A 16 1.60 -7.57 23.48
N ALA A 17 1.79 -7.23 22.21
CA ALA A 17 2.89 -7.73 21.39
C ALA A 17 4.14 -6.86 21.56
N ASP A 18 5.32 -7.45 21.36
CA ASP A 18 6.58 -6.73 21.40
C ASP A 18 6.69 -5.78 20.20
N PRO A 19 7.10 -4.51 20.40
CA PRO A 19 7.22 -3.57 19.29
C PRO A 19 8.51 -3.75 18.50
N ILE A 20 8.50 -3.29 17.24
CA ILE A 20 9.70 -3.00 16.44
C ILE A 20 9.57 -1.59 15.85
N MET A 21 10.64 -0.80 15.96
CA MET A 21 10.66 0.57 15.45
C MET A 21 11.04 0.62 13.97
N LEU A 22 10.65 1.71 13.29
CA LEU A 22 11.01 1.92 11.88
C LEU A 22 12.52 1.87 11.62
N THR A 23 13.33 2.39 12.55
CA THR A 23 14.81 2.36 12.48
C THR A 23 15.41 0.96 12.52
N GLN A 24 14.66 -0.02 13.04
CA GLN A 24 15.09 -1.43 13.09
C GLN A 24 14.67 -2.20 11.83
N MET A 25 13.82 -1.61 10.98
CA MET A 25 13.28 -2.28 9.79
C MET A 25 14.30 -2.52 8.67
N ASP A 26 15.43 -1.80 8.67
CA ASP A 26 16.49 -1.98 7.67
C ASP A 26 17.09 -3.40 7.75
N SER A 27 17.16 -3.97 8.97
CA SER A 27 17.60 -5.35 9.20
C SER A 27 16.68 -6.41 8.57
N VAL A 28 15.45 -6.03 8.21
CA VAL A 28 14.42 -6.87 7.56
C VAL A 28 13.99 -6.32 6.21
N SER A 29 14.93 -5.71 5.46
CA SER A 29 14.62 -5.12 4.16
C SER A 29 14.19 -6.14 3.09
N LEU A 30 14.43 -7.45 3.30
CA LEU A 30 13.94 -8.59 2.50
C LEU A 30 14.01 -8.32 0.99
N GLN A 31 15.23 -8.08 0.50
CA GLN A 31 15.50 -7.66 -0.89
C GLN A 31 15.19 -8.76 -1.91
N ASN A 32 15.45 -10.03 -1.56
CA ASN A 32 15.03 -11.19 -2.34
C ASN A 32 13.95 -11.95 -1.58
N ARG A 33 12.69 -11.86 -2.04
CA ARG A 33 11.53 -12.35 -1.30
C ARG A 33 10.45 -12.94 -2.20
N ILE A 34 9.61 -13.78 -1.59
CA ILE A 34 8.37 -14.29 -2.19
C ILE A 34 7.20 -13.58 -1.50
N ASP A 35 6.34 -12.92 -2.28
CA ASP A 35 5.12 -12.29 -1.76
C ASP A 35 3.92 -13.25 -1.94
N ARG A 36 3.24 -13.63 -0.85
CA ARG A 36 1.96 -14.36 -0.88
C ARG A 36 0.84 -13.49 -0.31
N LYS A 37 -0.36 -13.59 -0.88
CA LYS A 37 -1.54 -12.82 -0.46
C LYS A 37 -2.72 -13.74 -0.22
N TYR A 38 -3.44 -13.49 0.85
CA TYR A 38 -4.61 -14.25 1.26
C TYR A 38 -5.78 -13.28 1.50
N ILE A 39 -7.00 -13.76 1.25
CA ILE A 39 -8.23 -13.07 1.62
C ILE A 39 -8.82 -13.84 2.79
N LEU A 40 -9.22 -13.12 3.82
CA LEU A 40 -9.72 -13.67 5.07
C LEU A 40 -10.97 -12.91 5.49
N HIS A 41 -11.91 -13.59 6.15
CA HIS A 41 -13.05 -12.93 6.76
C HIS A 41 -12.60 -12.10 7.97
N GLN A 42 -13.11 -10.87 8.12
CA GLN A 42 -12.65 -9.93 9.15
C GLN A 42 -12.79 -10.47 10.57
N SER A 43 -13.81 -11.29 10.84
CA SER A 43 -14.01 -11.93 12.15
C SER A 43 -12.88 -12.88 12.58
N ARG A 44 -12.01 -13.30 11.66
CA ARG A 44 -10.84 -14.14 11.99
C ARG A 44 -9.63 -13.33 12.43
N LEU A 45 -9.62 -12.03 12.16
CA LEU A 45 -8.45 -11.18 12.40
C LEU A 45 -8.00 -11.20 13.87
N PRO A 46 -8.87 -11.02 14.89
CA PRO A 46 -8.45 -11.06 16.29
C PRO A 46 -7.79 -12.39 16.66
N GLY A 47 -8.41 -13.51 16.28
CA GLY A 47 -7.86 -14.85 16.55
C GLY A 47 -6.50 -15.10 15.90
N ILE A 48 -6.29 -14.60 14.67
CA ILE A 48 -5.00 -14.70 13.98
C ILE A 48 -3.94 -13.88 14.72
N LEU A 49 -4.23 -12.63 15.07
CA LEU A 49 -3.26 -11.79 15.78
C LEU A 49 -2.92 -12.35 17.16
N GLN A 50 -3.90 -12.91 17.87
CA GLN A 50 -3.69 -13.57 19.16
C GLN A 50 -2.74 -14.76 19.04
N ALA A 51 -2.82 -15.53 17.94
CA ALA A 51 -1.94 -16.67 17.69
C ALA A 51 -0.51 -16.25 17.26
N LEU A 52 -0.36 -15.07 16.65
CA LEU A 52 0.94 -14.59 16.15
C LEU A 52 1.71 -13.72 17.15
N LYS A 53 1.04 -13.17 18.18
CA LYS A 53 1.61 -12.12 19.06
C LYS A 53 2.95 -12.50 19.72
N ASP A 54 3.16 -13.77 20.03
CA ASP A 54 4.34 -14.23 20.75
C ASP A 54 5.53 -14.51 19.79
N ASP A 55 5.26 -14.71 18.51
CA ASP A 55 6.24 -15.06 17.46
C ASP A 55 6.65 -13.87 16.58
N TYR A 56 5.92 -12.76 16.65
CA TYR A 56 6.12 -11.57 15.81
C TYR A 56 6.26 -10.31 16.65
N TYR A 57 7.10 -9.40 16.18
CA TYR A 57 7.06 -7.99 16.54
C TYR A 57 5.96 -7.27 15.76
N VAL A 58 5.39 -6.22 16.35
CA VAL A 58 4.47 -5.28 15.67
C VAL A 58 5.19 -3.95 15.41
N LEU A 59 5.09 -3.44 14.18
CA LEU A 59 5.65 -2.12 13.86
C LEU A 59 4.93 -1.05 14.68
N GLU A 60 5.71 -0.21 15.35
CA GLU A 60 5.22 0.96 16.08
C GLU A 60 5.97 2.22 15.63
N ILE A 61 5.21 3.29 15.38
CA ILE A 61 5.73 4.62 15.02
C ILE A 61 4.88 5.65 15.78
N GLY A 62 5.51 6.45 16.65
CA GLY A 62 4.80 7.48 17.42
C GLY A 62 3.60 6.93 18.18
N GLU A 63 3.77 5.81 18.89
CA GLU A 63 2.71 5.08 19.64
C GLU A 63 1.61 4.42 18.78
N HIS A 64 1.65 4.59 17.45
CA HIS A 64 0.70 3.94 16.54
C HIS A 64 1.19 2.56 16.10
N ARG A 65 0.31 1.55 16.22
CA ARG A 65 0.51 0.16 15.73
C ARG A 65 -0.43 -0.22 14.57
N ILE A 66 -1.45 0.60 14.35
CA ILE A 66 -2.40 0.49 13.24
C ILE A 66 -2.28 1.80 12.45
N PHE A 67 -2.04 1.68 11.15
CA PHE A 67 -1.77 2.82 10.28
C PHE A 67 -2.85 2.95 9.22
N SER A 68 -3.31 4.17 8.96
CA SER A 68 -4.32 4.46 7.97
C SER A 68 -3.66 4.88 6.66
N TYR A 69 -4.06 4.23 5.59
CA TYR A 69 -3.55 4.49 4.25
C TYR A 69 -4.64 5.07 3.39
N ARG A 70 -4.35 6.20 2.74
CA ARG A 70 -5.17 6.75 1.65
C ARG A 70 -4.37 6.65 0.38
N THR A 71 -4.91 5.97 -0.62
CA THR A 71 -4.28 5.84 -1.93
C THR A 71 -5.24 6.33 -2.99
N VAL A 72 -4.73 7.09 -3.94
CA VAL A 72 -5.45 7.45 -5.16
C VAL A 72 -4.68 6.98 -6.35
N TYR A 73 -5.39 6.30 -7.26
CA TYR A 73 -4.87 5.82 -8.52
C TYR A 73 -5.25 6.79 -9.63
N TYR A 74 -4.32 6.91 -10.58
CA TYR A 74 -4.50 7.64 -11.81
C TYR A 74 -4.51 6.67 -12.97
N ASP A 75 -5.39 6.93 -13.93
CA ASP A 75 -5.44 6.18 -15.18
C ASP A 75 -5.86 7.12 -16.31
N THR A 76 -5.60 6.66 -17.52
CA THR A 76 -6.18 7.23 -18.75
C THR A 76 -7.72 7.19 -18.69
N PRO A 77 -8.41 8.08 -19.42
CA PRO A 77 -9.88 8.11 -19.44
C PRO A 77 -10.56 6.77 -19.76
N ASP A 78 -9.91 5.94 -20.58
CA ASP A 78 -10.35 4.63 -21.04
C ASP A 78 -9.75 3.45 -20.25
N PHE A 79 -9.13 3.72 -19.09
CA PHE A 79 -8.57 2.74 -18.15
C PHE A 79 -7.47 1.83 -18.74
N GLN A 80 -6.62 2.38 -19.60
CA GLN A 80 -5.53 1.64 -20.23
C GLN A 80 -4.55 1.00 -19.24
N PHE A 81 -4.19 1.65 -18.13
CA PHE A 81 -3.27 1.04 -17.15
C PHE A 81 -3.91 -0.15 -16.44
N PHE A 82 -5.19 -0.04 -16.10
CA PHE A 82 -5.99 -1.16 -15.60
C PHE A 82 -6.06 -2.30 -16.61
N LYS A 83 -6.44 -2.03 -17.87
CA LYS A 83 -6.54 -3.05 -18.94
C LYS A 83 -5.21 -3.77 -19.15
N ASP A 84 -4.10 -3.03 -19.21
CA ASP A 84 -2.75 -3.59 -19.34
C ASP A 84 -2.41 -4.54 -18.17
N HIS A 85 -2.83 -4.18 -16.96
CA HIS A 85 -2.61 -5.02 -15.79
C HIS A 85 -3.53 -6.24 -15.75
N HIS A 86 -4.79 -6.08 -16.09
CA HIS A 86 -5.77 -7.17 -16.15
C HIS A 86 -5.36 -8.22 -17.19
N ASN A 87 -4.90 -7.77 -18.37
CA ASN A 87 -4.45 -8.62 -19.47
C ASN A 87 -3.03 -9.19 -19.27
N GLY A 88 -2.39 -8.91 -18.12
CA GLY A 88 -1.07 -9.46 -17.79
C GLY A 88 0.10 -8.93 -18.62
N LEU A 89 -0.07 -7.85 -19.39
CA LEU A 89 0.90 -7.38 -20.38
C LEU A 89 2.27 -7.07 -19.77
N THR A 90 3.35 -7.50 -20.43
CA THR A 90 4.73 -7.48 -19.91
C THR A 90 5.28 -6.11 -19.55
N ASN A 91 4.84 -5.05 -20.23
CA ASN A 91 5.17 -3.66 -19.97
C ASN A 91 3.91 -2.92 -19.49
N ARG A 92 3.79 -2.68 -18.19
CA ARG A 92 2.59 -2.08 -17.58
C ARG A 92 2.96 -1.23 -16.39
N ILE A 93 2.16 -0.22 -16.09
CA ILE A 93 2.38 0.67 -14.95
C ILE A 93 1.16 0.71 -14.03
N LYS A 94 1.39 1.09 -12.77
CA LYS A 94 0.37 1.62 -11.87
C LYS A 94 0.86 2.96 -11.36
N VAL A 95 0.03 3.98 -11.48
CA VAL A 95 0.32 5.34 -11.02
C VAL A 95 -0.57 5.65 -9.83
N ARG A 96 0.00 6.16 -8.75
CA ARG A 96 -0.76 6.50 -7.55
C ARG A 96 -0.10 7.56 -6.68
N CYS A 97 -0.91 8.30 -5.95
CA CYS A 97 -0.48 9.02 -4.75
C CYS A 97 -0.91 8.23 -3.52
N ARG A 98 -0.04 8.12 -2.52
CA ARG A 98 -0.30 7.43 -1.27
C ARG A 98 0.09 8.30 -0.09
N GLN A 99 -0.88 8.55 0.78
CA GLN A 99 -0.70 9.24 2.05
C GLN A 99 -0.66 8.22 3.20
N TYR A 100 0.30 8.43 4.10
CA TYR A 100 0.40 7.81 5.41
C TYR A 100 -0.23 8.80 6.39
N VAL A 101 -1.44 8.52 6.87
CA VAL A 101 -2.25 9.53 7.56
C VAL A 101 -1.61 9.97 8.87
N GLU A 102 -1.03 9.04 9.62
CA GLU A 102 -0.44 9.33 10.94
C GLU A 102 0.83 10.17 10.85
N THR A 103 1.64 10.02 9.80
CA THR A 103 2.85 10.84 9.60
C THR A 103 2.61 12.06 8.71
N ASN A 104 1.44 12.15 8.09
CA ASN A 104 1.08 13.11 7.04
C ASN A 104 2.00 13.07 5.79
N ASP A 105 2.87 12.07 5.67
CA ASP A 105 3.73 11.93 4.49
C ASP A 105 2.90 11.49 3.29
N THR A 106 3.12 12.14 2.14
CA THR A 106 2.49 11.75 0.88
C THR A 106 3.55 11.47 -0.18
N PHE A 107 3.31 10.41 -0.95
CA PHE A 107 4.22 9.99 -2.01
C PHE A 107 3.50 9.75 -3.31
N PHE A 108 4.02 10.35 -4.38
CA PHE A 108 3.71 9.94 -5.74
C PHE A 108 4.55 8.70 -6.08
N GLU A 109 3.89 7.67 -6.62
CA GLU A 109 4.51 6.38 -6.92
C GLU A 109 4.11 5.88 -8.31
N ILE A 110 5.11 5.41 -9.06
CA ILE A 110 4.91 4.65 -10.30
C ILE A 110 5.51 3.28 -10.11
N LYS A 111 4.68 2.23 -10.16
CA LYS A 111 5.14 0.85 -10.20
C LYS A 111 5.10 0.34 -11.62
N ARG A 112 6.27 0.26 -12.26
CA ARG A 112 6.44 -0.27 -13.62
C ARG A 112 6.84 -1.74 -13.54
N LYS A 113 6.14 -2.59 -14.28
CA LYS A 113 6.59 -3.94 -14.61
C LYS A 113 7.04 -3.93 -16.07
N TYR A 114 8.26 -4.39 -16.33
CA TYR A 114 8.83 -4.43 -17.67
C TYR A 114 9.57 -5.75 -17.92
N GLN A 115 9.68 -6.16 -19.18
CA GLN A 115 10.30 -7.44 -19.57
C GLN A 115 9.71 -8.66 -18.81
N GLY A 116 8.43 -8.60 -18.42
CA GLY A 116 7.69 -9.73 -17.83
C GLY A 116 8.02 -10.07 -16.36
N THR A 117 9.23 -9.78 -15.88
CA THR A 117 9.68 -10.16 -14.52
C THR A 117 10.19 -8.98 -13.69
N ARG A 118 10.77 -7.95 -14.33
CA ARG A 118 11.42 -6.86 -13.60
C ARG A 118 10.42 -5.79 -13.18
N THR A 119 10.53 -5.36 -11.94
CA THR A 119 9.75 -4.25 -11.38
C THR A 119 10.67 -3.07 -11.13
N ASP A 120 10.34 -1.91 -11.69
CA ASP A 120 10.93 -0.62 -11.36
C ASP A 120 9.92 0.20 -10.55
N LYS A 121 10.37 0.77 -9.43
CA LYS A 121 9.53 1.60 -8.56
C LYS A 121 10.13 3.00 -8.52
N TYR A 122 9.42 3.96 -9.10
CA TYR A 122 9.66 5.37 -8.88
C TYR A 122 8.81 5.85 -7.71
N ARG A 123 9.41 6.66 -6.83
CA ARG A 123 8.76 7.25 -5.67
C ARG A 123 9.31 8.65 -5.45
N LYS A 124 8.44 9.62 -5.23
CA LYS A 124 8.77 11.01 -4.92
C LYS A 124 7.91 11.46 -3.74
N HIS A 125 8.52 12.10 -2.74
CA HIS A 125 7.78 12.76 -1.66
C HIS A 125 7.08 14.00 -2.22
N ILE A 126 5.83 14.22 -1.84
CA ILE A 126 5.03 15.37 -2.27
C ILE A 126 4.29 15.94 -1.08
N ASP A 127 4.07 17.26 -1.11
CA ASP A 127 3.31 17.94 -0.07
C ASP A 127 1.81 17.81 -0.35
N GLY A 128 1.09 17.27 0.63
CA GLY A 128 -0.36 17.13 0.56
C GLY A 128 -0.86 16.15 -0.50
N PHE A 129 -2.18 16.13 -0.66
CA PHE A 129 -2.86 15.23 -1.56
C PHE A 129 -3.13 15.92 -2.90
N PHE A 130 -2.39 15.54 -3.95
CA PHE A 130 -2.66 16.01 -5.31
C PHE A 130 -3.97 15.38 -5.81
N ASN A 131 -4.93 16.22 -6.22
CA ASN A 131 -6.14 15.80 -6.95
C ASN A 131 -5.90 15.74 -8.48
N SER A 132 -4.78 16.32 -8.95
CA SER A 132 -4.34 16.35 -10.35
C SER A 132 -2.85 16.05 -10.43
N LEU A 133 -2.31 15.71 -11.59
CA LEU A 133 -0.86 15.51 -11.76
C LEU A 133 -0.21 16.76 -12.35
N GLY A 134 0.99 17.12 -11.87
CA GLY A 134 1.80 18.20 -12.41
C GLY A 134 2.65 17.75 -13.60
N GLU A 135 3.34 18.70 -14.24
CA GLU A 135 4.18 18.44 -15.42
C GLU A 135 5.28 17.41 -15.14
N GLU A 136 5.91 17.47 -13.96
CA GLU A 136 6.97 16.53 -13.58
C GLU A 136 6.43 15.11 -13.42
N GLU A 137 5.28 14.94 -12.78
CA GLU A 137 4.63 13.63 -12.63
C GLU A 137 4.21 13.08 -13.99
N TYR A 138 3.64 13.91 -14.87
CA TYR A 138 3.32 13.53 -16.26
C TYR A 138 4.57 13.10 -17.04
N SER A 139 5.67 13.83 -16.92
CA SER A 139 6.95 13.49 -17.55
C SER A 139 7.50 12.16 -17.02
N ALA A 140 7.43 11.94 -15.71
CA ALA A 140 7.86 10.69 -15.07
C ALA A 140 7.05 9.48 -15.53
N ILE A 141 5.76 9.67 -15.82
CA ILE A 141 4.86 8.64 -16.36
C ILE A 141 5.19 8.38 -17.84
N LYS A 142 5.27 9.42 -18.68
CA LYS A 142 5.60 9.30 -20.12
C LYS A 142 6.94 8.59 -20.34
N CYS A 143 7.95 8.92 -19.53
CA CYS A 143 9.25 8.23 -19.57
C CYS A 143 9.14 6.71 -19.32
N ARG A 144 8.19 6.28 -18.47
CA ARG A 144 8.01 4.89 -18.03
C ARG A 144 6.96 4.11 -18.82
N TYR A 145 6.08 4.80 -19.55
CA TYR A 145 5.02 4.21 -20.35
C TYR A 145 5.04 4.76 -21.77
N GLN A 146 5.62 3.98 -22.68
CA GLN A 146 5.88 4.39 -24.07
C GLN A 146 5.02 3.60 -25.08
N LYS A 147 4.02 2.86 -24.60
CA LYS A 147 3.17 2.00 -25.44
C LYS A 147 2.10 2.78 -26.21
N HIS A 148 1.51 3.77 -25.53
CA HIS A 148 0.49 4.63 -26.08
C HIS A 148 0.79 6.05 -25.62
N GLU A 149 0.37 7.02 -26.44
CA GLU A 149 0.41 8.41 -26.04
C GLU A 149 -0.53 8.61 -24.85
N ILE A 150 0.02 9.23 -23.79
CA ILE A 150 -0.76 9.65 -22.64
C ILE A 150 -1.06 11.12 -22.84
N ASN A 151 -2.29 11.38 -23.29
CA ASN A 151 -2.79 12.73 -23.51
C ASN A 151 -3.48 13.31 -22.27
N ASP A 152 -4.12 12.45 -21.48
CA ASP A 152 -4.84 12.83 -20.28
C ASP A 152 -4.77 11.73 -19.21
N LEU A 153 -4.78 12.13 -17.94
CA LEU A 153 -4.85 11.26 -16.79
C LEU A 153 -5.83 11.84 -15.78
N LYS A 154 -6.76 10.99 -15.35
CA LYS A 154 -7.73 11.33 -14.33
C LYS A 154 -7.54 10.48 -13.09
N LEU A 155 -8.04 11.01 -11.98
CA LEU A 155 -8.31 10.21 -10.80
C LEU A 155 -9.28 9.07 -11.17
N SER A 156 -8.86 7.82 -10.96
CA SER A 156 -9.65 6.65 -11.33
C SER A 156 -10.22 5.89 -10.14
N LEU A 157 -9.50 5.87 -9.01
CA LEU A 157 -9.90 5.12 -7.82
C LEU A 157 -9.26 5.71 -6.56
N LYS A 158 -10.07 5.99 -5.55
CA LYS A 158 -9.65 6.24 -4.17
C LYS A 158 -9.79 4.95 -3.37
N ASN A 159 -8.82 4.69 -2.51
CA ASN A 159 -8.76 3.50 -1.66
C ASN A 159 -8.32 3.91 -0.26
N PHE A 160 -9.03 3.40 0.75
CA PHE A 160 -8.68 3.55 2.15
C PHE A 160 -8.61 2.19 2.83
N PHE A 161 -7.67 2.01 3.74
CA PHE A 161 -7.57 0.81 4.59
C PHE A 161 -6.69 1.07 5.82
N PHE A 162 -6.83 0.23 6.82
CA PHE A 162 -5.93 0.14 7.96
C PHE A 162 -4.91 -0.97 7.74
N ARG A 163 -3.67 -0.76 8.19
CA ARG A 163 -2.59 -1.73 8.09
C ARG A 163 -1.91 -1.97 9.42
N ILE A 164 -1.70 -3.25 9.71
CA ILE A 164 -0.77 -3.74 10.72
C ILE A 164 0.45 -4.29 9.98
N THR A 165 1.65 -4.02 10.48
CA THR A 165 2.89 -4.64 9.98
C THR A 165 3.48 -5.50 11.08
N LEU A 166 3.70 -6.77 10.76
CA LEU A 166 4.28 -7.77 11.65
C LEU A 166 5.63 -8.22 11.10
N VAL A 167 6.61 -8.40 11.97
CA VAL A 167 7.95 -8.89 11.62
C VAL A 167 8.22 -10.12 12.48
N SER A 168 8.56 -11.25 11.88
CA SER A 168 8.87 -12.44 12.67
C SER A 168 10.03 -12.15 13.62
N LYS A 169 9.99 -12.65 14.85
CA LYS A 169 11.10 -12.52 15.81
C LYS A 169 12.40 -13.17 15.33
N LYS A 170 12.31 -14.07 14.33
CA LYS A 170 13.47 -14.64 13.63
C LYS A 170 14.02 -13.74 12.51
N LEU A 171 13.38 -12.60 12.25
CA LEU A 171 13.74 -11.61 11.21
C LEU A 171 13.81 -12.17 9.78
N THR A 172 13.14 -13.29 9.52
CA THR A 172 13.16 -13.99 8.22
C THR A 172 11.98 -13.64 7.33
N GLU A 173 10.92 -13.06 7.90
CA GLU A 173 9.72 -12.70 7.17
C GLU A 173 9.02 -11.48 7.77
N ARG A 174 8.22 -10.84 6.92
CA ARG A 174 7.36 -9.72 7.26
C ARG A 174 5.97 -9.99 6.71
N ALA A 175 4.95 -9.81 7.53
CA ALA A 175 3.56 -9.87 7.14
C ALA A 175 2.93 -8.47 7.26
N THR A 176 1.98 -8.17 6.39
CA THR A 176 1.12 -7.00 6.54
C THR A 176 -0.33 -7.45 6.46
N VAL A 177 -1.15 -6.94 7.37
CA VAL A 177 -2.58 -7.23 7.37
C VAL A 177 -3.33 -5.95 7.06
N ASP A 178 -4.05 -5.95 5.95
CA ASP A 178 -4.88 -4.84 5.51
C ASP A 178 -6.36 -5.15 5.83
N PHE A 179 -7.05 -4.24 6.52
CA PHE A 179 -8.46 -4.40 6.90
C PHE A 179 -9.21 -3.07 6.83
N GLY A 180 -10.54 -3.10 6.95
CA GLY A 180 -11.38 -1.90 6.76
C GLY A 180 -11.25 -1.30 5.36
N ILE A 181 -11.03 -2.15 4.36
CA ILE A 181 -10.75 -1.73 2.99
C ILE A 181 -12.01 -1.10 2.40
N SER A 182 -11.91 0.14 1.93
CA SER A 182 -12.96 0.82 1.19
C SER A 182 -12.43 1.42 -0.11
N PHE A 183 -13.36 1.63 -1.05
CA PHE A 183 -13.08 2.17 -2.36
C PHE A 183 -14.13 3.23 -2.69
N SER A 184 -13.71 4.30 -3.34
CA SER A 184 -14.60 5.27 -3.95
C SER A 184 -13.99 5.77 -5.25
N ASN A 185 -14.80 6.34 -6.12
CA ASN A 185 -14.36 7.08 -7.30
C ASN A 185 -15.06 8.44 -7.28
N ASP A 186 -14.58 9.39 -8.07
CA ASP A 186 -15.25 10.68 -8.24
C ASP A 186 -16.42 10.58 -9.24
N THR A 187 -16.91 9.37 -9.48
CA THR A 187 -18.03 9.09 -10.39
C THR A 187 -19.28 8.74 -9.58
N THR A 188 -19.68 9.70 -8.75
CA THR A 188 -21.04 9.93 -8.23
C THR A 188 -21.16 11.39 -7.83
#